data_AF-E2B8F3-F1
#
_entry.id   AF-E2B8F3-F1
#
_cell.length_a   1.000
_cell.length_b   1.000
_cell.length_c   1.000
_cell.angle_alpha   90.00
_cell.angle_beta   90.00
_cell.angle_gamma   90.00
#
_symmetry.space_group_name_H-M   'P 1'
#
loop_
_entity.id
_entity.type
_entity.pdbx_description
1 polymer ?
#
loop_
_entity_poly.entity_id
_entity_poly.type
_entity_poly.pdbx_seq_one_letter_code
_entity_poly.pdbx_strand_id
1 'polypeptide(L)' 'YSPDMTPCNFFLFPKFKLPLQGYCFESIEAIKENSLRKLKAVSQSAFAEAF' A
#
# COMPACT_ATOMS: atom_id res chain seq x y z
N TYR A 1 12.14 13.42 11.58
CA TYR A 1 11.67 12.70 10.38
C TYR A 1 10.16 12.82 10.38
N SER A 2 9.58 13.63 9.47
CA SER A 2 8.12 13.79 9.40
C SER A 2 7.56 12.72 8.48
N PRO A 3 6.71 11.80 8.99
CA PRO A 3 5.97 10.88 8.13
C PRO A 3 5.06 11.63 7.14
N ASP A 4 4.80 12.91 7.40
CA ASP A 4 4.05 13.84 6.57
C ASP A 4 4.86 14.50 5.44
N MET A 5 6.08 14.06 5.17
CA MET A 5 6.88 14.57 4.03
C MET A 5 7.20 13.49 3.02
N THR A 6 6.75 12.25 3.24
CA THR A 6 7.08 11.15 2.34
C THR A 6 5.92 10.89 1.37
N PRO A 7 6.11 11.14 0.06
CA PRO A 7 5.27 10.66 -1.04
C PRO A 7 4.58 9.32 -0.80
N CYS A 8 5.39 8.32 -0.44
CA CYS A 8 4.96 6.97 -0.17
C CYS A 8 3.96 6.89 0.99
N ASN A 9 4.20 7.66 2.05
CA ASN A 9 3.45 7.56 3.30
C ASN A 9 2.03 8.12 3.18
N PHE A 10 1.80 9.08 2.27
CA PHE A 10 0.45 9.59 1.98
C PHE A 10 -0.23 8.91 0.80
N PHE A 11 0.53 8.46 -0.19
CA PHE A 11 -0.07 7.91 -1.40
C PHE A 11 -0.22 6.39 -1.33
N LEU A 12 0.86 5.71 -0.95
CA LEU A 12 0.93 4.25 -0.98
C LEU A 12 0.26 3.65 0.26
N PHE A 13 0.59 4.14 1.46
CA PHE A 13 0.10 3.54 2.70
C PHE A 13 -1.41 3.64 2.88
N PRO A 14 -2.11 4.77 2.59
CA PRO A 14 -3.57 4.80 2.70
C PRO A 14 -4.24 3.86 1.70
N LYS A 15 -3.75 3.81 0.45
CA LYS A 15 -4.26 2.89 -0.58
C LYS A 15 -4.03 1.42 -0.23
N PHE A 16 -2.96 1.12 0.50
CA PHE A 16 -2.69 -0.22 1.02
C PHE A 16 -3.50 -0.55 2.27
N LYS A 17 -3.51 0.36 3.23
CA LYS A 17 -4.05 0.16 4.57
C LYS A 17 -5.56 0.15 4.56
N LEU A 18 -6.23 0.99 3.77
CA LEU A 18 -7.70 1.00 3.65
C LEU A 18 -8.29 -0.38 3.32
N PRO A 19 -7.83 -1.10 2.28
CA PRO A 19 -8.36 -2.43 1.97
C PRO A 19 -7.73 -3.56 2.79
N LEU A 20 -6.84 -3.27 3.75
CA LEU A 20 -6.36 -4.21 4.77
C LEU A 20 -7.03 -3.93 6.13
N GLN A 21 -7.60 -2.75 6.32
CA GLN A 21 -8.23 -2.30 7.54
C GLN A 21 -9.62 -2.92 7.65
N GLY A 22 -9.84 -3.68 8.73
CA GLY A 22 -11.09 -4.41 8.96
C GLY A 22 -11.16 -5.80 8.34
N TYR A 23 -10.12 -6.23 7.61
CA TYR A 23 -10.03 -7.60 7.09
C TYR A 23 -9.11 -8.44 7.98
N CYS A 24 -9.67 -9.43 8.66
CA CYS A 24 -8.88 -10.45 9.34
C CYS A 24 -8.36 -11.43 8.29
N PHE A 25 -7.06 -11.36 8.02
CA PHE A 25 -6.41 -12.34 7.16
C PHE A 25 -6.13 -13.60 7.98
N GLU A 26 -6.55 -14.74 7.43
CA GLU A 26 -6.38 -16.05 8.06
C GLU A 26 -4.91 -16.50 8.09
N SER A 27 -4.06 -15.92 7.23
CA SER A 27 -2.65 -16.29 7.12
C SER A 27 -1.78 -15.16 6.58
N ILE A 28 -0.52 -15.13 7.01
CA ILE A 28 0.49 -14.16 6.59
C ILE A 28 0.75 -14.25 5.08
N GLU A 29 0.64 -15.43 4.50
CA GLU A 29 0.81 -15.65 3.05
C GLU A 29 -0.28 -14.93 2.25
N ALA A 30 -1.53 -14.99 2.70
CA ALA A 30 -2.63 -14.25 2.09
C ALA A 30 -2.41 -12.72 2.20
N ILE A 31 -1.87 -12.24 3.32
CA ILE A 31 -1.50 -10.82 3.45
C ILE A 31 -0.42 -10.44 2.44
N LYS A 32 0.63 -11.26 2.33
CA LYS A 32 1.75 -11.02 1.40
C LYS A 32 1.27 -11.01 -0.04
N GLU A 33 0.50 -12.01 -0.46
CA GLU A 33 0.01 -12.12 -1.84
C GLU A 33 -0.93 -10.96 -2.19
N ASN A 34 -1.88 -10.63 -1.32
CA ASN A 34 -2.84 -9.57 -1.55
C ASN A 34 -2.15 -8.18 -1.56
N SER A 35 -1.14 -8.01 -0.70
CA SER A 35 -0.25 -6.85 -0.72
C SER A 35 0.53 -6.76 -2.02
N LEU A 36 1.12 -7.86 -2.50
CA LEU A 36 1.91 -7.90 -3.72
C LEU A 36 1.06 -7.63 -4.96
N ARG A 37 -0.18 -8.13 -4.98
CA ARG A 37 -1.15 -7.87 -6.03
C ARG A 37 -1.56 -6.41 -6.08
N LYS A 38 -1.83 -5.78 -4.92
CA LYS A 38 -2.09 -4.33 -4.83
C LYS A 38 -0.86 -3.52 -5.26
N LEU A 39 0.34 -3.96 -4.91
CA LEU A 39 1.57 -3.28 -5.32
C LEU A 39 1.76 -3.32 -6.84
N LYS A 40 1.52 -4.48 -7.46
CA LYS A 40 1.58 -4.65 -8.92
C LYS A 40 0.47 -3.91 -9.66
N ALA A 41 -0.69 -3.73 -9.03
CA ALA A 41 -1.80 -2.95 -9.59
C ALA A 41 -1.56 -1.44 -9.51
N VAL A 42 -0.76 -0.97 -8.53
CA VAL A 42 -0.24 0.39 -8.52
C VAL A 42 0.78 0.51 -9.65
N SER A 43 0.40 1.20 -10.72
CA SER A 43 1.30 1.51 -11.82
C SER A 43 2.49 2.32 -11.32
N GLN A 44 3.68 2.00 -11.81
CA GLN A 44 4.93 2.69 -11.44
C GLN A 44 4.85 4.22 -11.69
N SER A 45 4.03 4.62 -12.67
CA SER A 45 3.68 6.03 -12.95
C SER A 45 2.91 6.70 -11.82
N ALA A 46 1.96 6.01 -11.17
CA ALA A 46 1.20 6.54 -10.05
C ALA A 46 2.08 6.71 -8.80
N PHE A 47 3.11 5.87 -8.64
CA PHE A 47 4.11 6.02 -7.59
C PHE A 47 5.08 7.17 -7.88
N ALA A 48 5.47 7.35 -9.15
CA ALA A 48 6.34 8.44 -9.57
C ALA A 48 5.66 9.82 -9.46
N GLU A 49 4.34 9.91 -9.67
CA GLU A 49 3.56 11.15 -9.49
C GLU A 49 3.46 11.58 -8.01
N ALA A 50 3.62 10.64 -7.08
CA ALA A 50 3.63 10.96 -5.67
C ALA A 50 4.96 11.57 -5.20
N PHE A 51 6.05 11.37 -5.95
CA PHE A 51 7.44 11.70 -5.59
C PHE A 51 7.89 13.06 -6.12
#